data_AF-A0A3B8PR09-F1
#
_entry.id   AF-A0A3B8PR09-F1
#
_cell.length_a   1.000
_cell.length_b   1.000
_cell.length_c   1.000
_cell.angle_alpha   90.00
_cell.angle_beta   90.00
_cell.angle_gamma   90.00
#
_symmetry.space_group_name_H-M   'P 1'
#
loop_
_entity.id
_entity.type
_entity.pdbx_description
1 polymer ?
#
loop_
_entity_poly.entity_id
_entity_poly.type
_entity_poly.pdbx_seq_one_letter_code
_entity_poly.pdbx_strand_id
1 'polypeptide(L)'
;MAISCAVLVFYCVTGGIIASVYTDLVQGIIMVVAALLVVTATVASVDGGLEGMTRTILADDPEAMSPWGTRGIVGCLSWYFVFVFGVAGQPHLITKLMMTRKPDDARVMLPMSVVGFLLTALLWIGIGLCMRTLVLQGGHPPLGEPDQASPEFLKTYAHPVLAGVVFAGLMAAIMSTADSFLNIGAAAVVHDIPRALRGRSLNNELLWARVATVMIAAVASGVALASGKMVALLGAVGWSVFSGAIVPTVAIGFNWKRATPLACNLSILTSLVLNVGLQVFSVTLPHLFYNGAVALLASLTVFYVVSICSAPPKLDPDIETAMDL
;
A
#
# COMPACT_ATOMS: atom_id res chain seq x y z
N MET A 1 3.45 17.22 10.20
CA MET A 1 2.02 16.95 9.95
C MET A 1 1.29 18.17 9.40
N ALA A 2 0.95 19.20 10.19
CA ALA A 2 0.13 20.33 9.72
C ALA A 2 0.63 21.00 8.41
N ILE A 3 1.92 21.30 8.31
CA ILE A 3 2.55 21.84 7.09
C ILE A 3 2.39 20.85 5.92
N SER A 4 2.75 19.58 6.14
CA SER A 4 2.64 18.50 5.16
C SER A 4 1.21 18.36 4.62
N CYS A 5 0.21 18.34 5.50
CA CYS A 5 -1.21 18.27 5.16
C CYS A 5 -1.70 19.52 4.42
N ALA A 6 -1.26 20.72 4.81
CA ALA A 6 -1.64 21.96 4.14
C ALA A 6 -1.09 22.04 2.71
N VAL A 7 0.18 21.65 2.50
CA VAL A 7 0.78 21.58 1.16
C VAL A 7 0.13 20.47 0.33
N LEU A 8 -0.18 19.31 0.94
CA LEU A 8 -0.95 18.22 0.31
C LEU A 8 -2.27 18.75 -0.25
N VAL A 9 -3.13 19.29 0.63
CA VAL A 9 -4.45 19.80 0.27
C VAL A 9 -4.33 20.89 -0.80
N PHE A 10 -3.38 21.82 -0.68
CA PHE A 10 -3.17 22.86 -1.68
C PHE A 10 -2.88 22.29 -3.07
N TYR A 11 -1.97 21.32 -3.18
CA TYR A 11 -1.60 20.68 -4.44
C TYR A 11 -2.72 19.77 -4.98
N CYS A 12 -3.35 18.92 -4.16
CA CYS A 12 -4.52 18.09 -4.56
C CYS A 12 -5.63 18.94 -5.19
N VAL A 13 -5.91 20.09 -4.58
CA VAL A 13 -7.00 21.02 -4.95
C VAL A 13 -6.70 21.81 -6.24
N THR A 14 -5.43 21.93 -6.63
CA THR A 14 -4.98 22.80 -7.74
C THR A 14 -4.42 22.06 -8.95
N GLY A 15 -3.74 20.93 -8.79
CA GLY A 15 -3.01 20.26 -9.88
C GLY A 15 -3.85 19.34 -10.75
N GLY A 16 -4.78 18.58 -10.16
CA GLY A 16 -5.49 17.51 -10.86
C GLY A 16 -4.60 16.34 -11.30
N ILE A 17 -5.22 15.32 -11.92
CA ILE A 17 -4.59 14.00 -12.13
C ILE A 17 -3.38 14.02 -13.08
N ILE A 18 -3.32 14.94 -14.05
CA ILE A 18 -2.17 15.03 -14.97
C ILE A 18 -0.95 15.63 -14.27
N ALA A 19 -1.16 16.65 -13.41
CA ALA A 19 -0.06 17.21 -12.63
C ALA A 19 0.51 16.17 -11.66
N SER A 20 -0.33 15.31 -11.07
CA SER A 20 0.13 14.25 -10.16
C SER A 20 1.06 13.26 -10.86
N VAL A 21 0.75 12.85 -12.10
CA VAL A 21 1.63 11.96 -12.88
C VAL A 21 3.02 12.55 -13.10
N TYR A 22 3.13 13.86 -13.38
CA TYR A 22 4.44 14.52 -13.52
C TYR A 22 5.19 14.66 -12.20
N THR A 23 4.49 14.96 -11.09
CA THR A 23 5.14 15.00 -9.77
C THR A 23 5.60 13.61 -9.33
N ASP A 24 4.79 12.57 -9.54
CA ASP A 24 5.11 11.18 -9.19
C ASP A 24 6.38 10.71 -9.92
N LEU A 25 6.55 11.08 -11.20
CA LEU A 25 7.74 10.74 -11.98
C LEU A 25 9.01 11.36 -11.37
N VAL A 26 8.99 12.65 -11.04
CA VAL A 26 10.13 13.35 -10.43
C VAL A 26 10.45 12.78 -9.05
N GLN A 27 9.42 12.51 -8.25
CA GLN A 27 9.55 11.90 -6.92
C GLN A 27 10.15 10.49 -7.00
N GLY A 28 9.67 9.65 -7.92
CA GLY A 28 10.19 8.30 -8.13
C GLY A 28 11.67 8.28 -8.50
N ILE A 29 12.13 9.21 -9.36
CA ILE A 29 13.55 9.36 -9.70
C ILE A 29 14.37 9.74 -8.47
N ILE A 30 13.89 10.71 -7.66
CA ILE A 30 14.56 11.11 -6.42
C ILE A 30 14.63 9.93 -5.42
N MET A 31 13.56 9.14 -5.30
CA MET A 31 13.54 7.94 -4.44
C MET A 31 14.53 6.87 -4.88
N VAL A 32 14.71 6.65 -6.19
CA VAL A 32 15.71 5.69 -6.72
C VAL A 32 17.13 6.15 -6.39
N VAL A 33 17.45 7.43 -6.58
CA VAL A 33 18.76 7.99 -6.21
C VAL A 33 18.99 7.92 -4.70
N ALA A 34 17.97 8.28 -3.91
CA ALA A 34 17.99 8.16 -2.45
C ALA A 34 18.22 6.70 -1.99
N ALA A 35 17.57 5.72 -2.62
CA ALA A 35 17.76 4.30 -2.32
C ALA A 35 19.21 3.85 -2.54
N LEU A 36 19.81 4.19 -3.68
CA LEU A 36 21.20 3.84 -3.98
C LEU A 36 22.18 4.47 -2.97
N LEU A 37 21.98 5.74 -2.62
CA LEU A 37 22.85 6.45 -1.66
C LEU A 37 22.65 5.99 -0.22
N VAL A 38 21.44 5.57 0.16
CA VAL A 38 21.19 5.00 1.49
C VAL A 38 21.80 3.61 1.60
N VAL A 39 21.70 2.77 0.58
CA VAL A 39 22.32 1.43 0.58
C VAL A 39 23.84 1.53 0.68
N THR A 40 24.49 2.47 0.01
CA THR A 40 25.94 2.67 0.20
C THR A 40 26.27 3.20 1.59
N ALA A 41 25.43 4.09 2.16
CA ALA A 41 25.61 4.58 3.52
C ALA A 41 25.46 3.47 4.57
N THR A 42 24.43 2.60 4.48
CA THR A 42 24.22 1.50 5.45
C THR A 42 25.38 0.51 5.45
N VAL A 43 25.89 0.17 4.26
CA VAL A 43 27.07 -0.71 4.12
C VAL A 43 28.35 -0.06 4.65
N ALA A 44 28.49 1.27 4.53
CA ALA A 44 29.64 2.00 5.09
C ALA A 44 29.57 2.21 6.61
N SER A 45 28.38 2.16 7.22
CA SER A 45 28.18 2.40 8.66
C SER A 45 28.39 1.19 9.58
N VAL A 46 28.67 0.00 9.03
CA VAL A 46 28.89 -1.24 9.80
C VAL A 46 30.23 -1.86 9.42
N ASP A 47 31.05 -2.21 10.40
CA ASP A 47 32.32 -2.91 10.18
C ASP A 47 32.09 -4.27 9.49
N GLY A 48 32.75 -4.49 8.35
CA GLY A 48 32.51 -5.67 7.49
C GLY A 48 31.26 -5.56 6.61
N GLY A 49 30.57 -4.42 6.59
CA GLY A 49 29.44 -4.14 5.69
C GLY A 49 28.32 -5.18 5.80
N LEU A 50 27.83 -5.67 4.65
CA LEU A 50 26.76 -6.68 4.59
C LEU A 50 27.14 -8.01 5.27
N GLU A 51 28.41 -8.42 5.21
CA GLU A 51 28.88 -9.63 5.89
C GLU A 51 28.86 -9.45 7.42
N GLY A 52 29.34 -8.28 7.90
CA GLY A 52 29.29 -7.89 9.31
C GLY A 52 27.85 -7.88 9.86
N MET A 53 26.93 -7.23 9.14
CA MET A 53 25.50 -7.25 9.48
C MET A 53 24.95 -8.67 9.53
N THR A 54 25.16 -9.46 8.48
CA THR A 54 24.63 -10.84 8.39
C THR A 54 25.17 -11.71 9.52
N ARG A 55 26.47 -11.63 9.83
CA ARG A 55 27.10 -12.39 10.90
C ARG A 55 26.60 -11.97 12.29
N THR A 56 26.45 -10.67 12.56
CA THR A 56 25.91 -10.19 13.85
C THR A 56 24.46 -10.63 14.04
N ILE A 57 23.63 -10.49 13.00
CA ILE A 57 22.21 -10.86 13.07
C ILE A 57 22.06 -12.38 13.22
N LEU A 58 22.81 -13.20 12.48
CA LEU A 58 22.80 -14.66 12.62
C LEU A 58 23.28 -15.16 13.99
N ALA A 59 24.15 -14.41 14.69
CA ALA A 59 24.63 -14.79 16.02
C ALA A 59 23.58 -14.51 17.13
N ASP A 60 22.68 -13.56 16.90
CA ASP A 60 21.62 -13.15 17.83
C ASP A 60 20.30 -13.87 17.52
N ASP A 61 19.86 -13.87 16.26
CA ASP A 61 18.59 -14.41 15.79
C ASP A 61 18.76 -15.01 14.37
N PRO A 62 19.09 -16.31 14.28
CA PRO A 62 19.17 -17.01 13.01
C PRO A 62 17.84 -17.04 12.22
N GLU A 63 16.70 -17.03 12.92
CA GLU A 63 15.38 -17.13 12.28
C GLU A 63 15.02 -15.84 11.54
N ALA A 64 15.44 -14.67 12.04
CA ALA A 64 15.27 -13.38 11.36
C ALA A 64 15.96 -13.30 9.98
N MET A 65 17.00 -14.11 9.73
CA MET A 65 17.67 -14.22 8.43
C MET A 65 17.19 -15.42 7.58
N SER A 66 16.29 -16.23 8.12
CA SER A 66 15.65 -17.29 7.33
C SER A 66 14.67 -16.71 6.30
N PRO A 67 14.40 -17.39 5.17
CA PRO A 67 13.41 -16.94 4.17
C PRO A 67 11.99 -16.74 4.73
N TRP A 68 11.69 -17.30 5.90
CA TRP A 68 10.39 -17.23 6.56
C TRP A 68 10.37 -16.29 7.77
N GLY A 69 11.52 -15.74 8.18
CA GLY A 69 11.64 -14.90 9.37
C GLY A 69 11.17 -15.57 10.67
N THR A 70 11.13 -14.79 11.74
CA THR A 70 10.62 -15.18 13.07
C THR A 70 9.10 -15.40 13.13
N ARG A 71 8.36 -15.19 12.04
CA ARG A 71 6.91 -15.48 11.95
C ARG A 71 6.59 -16.87 11.41
N GLY A 72 7.60 -17.60 10.93
CA GLY A 72 7.43 -18.90 10.30
C GLY A 72 6.66 -18.84 8.96
N ILE A 73 6.64 -19.99 8.28
CA ILE A 73 6.10 -20.13 6.92
C ILE A 73 4.63 -19.67 6.80
N VAL A 74 3.78 -20.05 7.77
CA VAL A 74 2.34 -19.75 7.75
C VAL A 74 2.08 -18.25 7.93
N GLY A 75 2.74 -17.62 8.90
CA GLY A 75 2.67 -16.17 9.11
C GLY A 75 3.13 -15.41 7.87
N CYS A 76 4.32 -15.72 7.34
CA CYS A 76 4.86 -15.00 6.19
C CYS A 76 4.09 -15.22 4.87
N LEU A 77 3.57 -16.42 4.60
CA LEU A 77 2.69 -16.63 3.45
C LEU A 77 1.37 -15.82 3.57
N SER A 78 0.80 -15.73 4.78
CA SER A 78 -0.42 -14.94 4.99
C SER A 78 -0.21 -13.45 4.71
N TRP A 79 0.93 -12.89 5.13
CA TRP A 79 1.35 -11.52 4.81
C TRP A 79 1.66 -11.33 3.32
N TYR A 80 2.39 -12.26 2.70
CA TYR A 80 2.74 -12.25 1.28
C TYR A 80 1.50 -12.14 0.40
N PHE A 81 0.50 -13.02 0.60
CA PHE A 81 -0.71 -13.00 -0.21
C PHE A 81 -1.51 -11.71 -0.04
N VAL A 82 -1.64 -11.17 1.19
CA VAL A 82 -2.32 -9.87 1.37
C VAL A 82 -1.61 -8.76 0.63
N PHE A 83 -0.27 -8.67 0.71
CA PHE A 83 0.46 -7.62 0.01
C PHE A 83 0.38 -7.77 -1.51
N VAL A 84 0.64 -8.97 -2.05
CA VAL A 84 0.61 -9.24 -3.50
C VAL A 84 -0.77 -8.98 -4.09
N PHE A 85 -1.83 -9.56 -3.51
CA PHE A 85 -3.18 -9.32 -4.01
C PHE A 85 -3.63 -7.87 -3.76
N GLY A 86 -3.29 -7.27 -2.63
CA GLY A 86 -3.66 -5.89 -2.34
C GLY A 86 -3.04 -4.85 -3.27
N VAL A 87 -1.91 -5.13 -3.93
CA VAL A 87 -1.41 -4.30 -5.06
C VAL A 87 -2.39 -4.33 -6.23
N ALA A 88 -2.85 -5.51 -6.64
CA ALA A 88 -3.86 -5.64 -7.69
C ALA A 88 -5.24 -5.03 -7.30
N GLY A 89 -5.52 -4.97 -5.99
CA GLY A 89 -6.72 -4.33 -5.44
C GLY A 89 -6.64 -2.82 -5.24
N GLN A 90 -5.52 -2.15 -5.54
CA GLN A 90 -5.40 -0.71 -5.28
C GLN A 90 -6.11 0.14 -6.35
N PRO A 91 -7.15 0.92 -5.97
CA PRO A 91 -7.94 1.67 -6.95
C PRO A 91 -7.11 2.76 -7.65
N HIS A 92 -6.10 3.33 -6.98
CA HIS A 92 -5.23 4.34 -7.59
C HIS A 92 -4.24 3.76 -8.61
N LEU A 93 -3.83 2.49 -8.47
CA LEU A 93 -3.04 1.82 -9.50
C LEU A 93 -3.94 1.49 -10.69
N ILE A 94 -5.14 0.93 -10.44
CA ILE A 94 -6.12 0.62 -11.49
C ILE A 94 -6.47 1.87 -12.32
N THR A 95 -6.75 3.03 -11.68
CA THR A 95 -7.05 4.26 -12.43
C THR A 95 -5.85 4.79 -13.21
N LYS A 96 -4.61 4.67 -12.70
CA LYS A 96 -3.40 5.04 -13.45
C LYS A 96 -3.16 4.11 -14.65
N LEU A 97 -3.43 2.81 -14.52
CA LEU A 97 -3.38 1.84 -15.62
C LEU A 97 -4.42 2.15 -16.71
N MET A 98 -5.61 2.62 -16.34
CA MET A 98 -6.63 3.06 -17.30
C MET A 98 -6.25 4.36 -18.06
N MET A 99 -5.22 5.09 -17.62
CA MET A 99 -4.69 6.27 -18.32
C MET A 99 -3.57 5.92 -19.31
N THR A 100 -3.14 4.66 -19.38
CA THR A 100 -2.12 4.20 -20.32
C THR A 100 -2.62 4.31 -21.77
N ARG A 101 -1.80 4.84 -22.68
CA ARG A 101 -2.21 5.13 -24.06
C ARG A 101 -2.29 3.89 -24.94
N LYS A 102 -1.45 2.89 -24.70
CA LYS A 102 -1.44 1.62 -25.45
C LYS A 102 -1.29 0.44 -24.49
N PRO A 103 -2.02 -0.68 -24.70
CA PRO A 103 -1.81 -1.90 -23.92
C PRO A 103 -0.35 -2.40 -23.96
N ASP A 104 0.35 -2.21 -25.09
CA ASP A 104 1.76 -2.59 -25.23
C ASP A 104 2.73 -1.84 -24.30
N ASP A 105 2.36 -0.64 -23.81
CA ASP A 105 3.20 0.12 -22.86
C ASP A 105 3.38 -0.66 -21.54
N ALA A 106 2.45 -1.57 -21.21
CA ALA A 106 2.54 -2.46 -20.05
C ALA A 106 3.81 -3.34 -20.07
N ARG A 107 4.32 -3.70 -21.26
CA ARG A 107 5.54 -4.50 -21.43
C ARG A 107 6.79 -3.78 -20.90
N VAL A 108 6.79 -2.44 -20.89
CA VAL A 108 7.89 -1.60 -20.38
C VAL A 108 7.61 -1.19 -18.93
N MET A 109 6.36 -0.85 -18.62
CA MET A 109 5.95 -0.45 -17.29
C MET A 109 6.16 -1.55 -16.23
N LEU A 110 5.82 -2.81 -16.53
CA LEU A 110 6.01 -3.93 -15.60
C LEU A 110 7.47 -4.11 -15.11
N PRO A 111 8.49 -4.27 -15.97
CA PRO A 111 9.87 -4.39 -15.52
C PRO A 111 10.38 -3.12 -14.82
N MET A 112 9.96 -1.92 -15.26
CA MET A 112 10.30 -0.67 -14.55
C MET A 112 9.73 -0.65 -13.12
N SER A 113 8.47 -1.06 -12.94
CA SER A 113 7.84 -1.16 -11.61
C SER A 113 8.52 -2.20 -10.72
N VAL A 114 8.90 -3.36 -11.27
CA VAL A 114 9.62 -4.42 -10.52
C VAL A 114 10.99 -3.92 -10.07
N VAL A 115 11.76 -3.26 -10.94
CA VAL A 115 13.07 -2.68 -10.59
C VAL A 115 12.93 -1.57 -9.55
N GLY A 116 11.95 -0.67 -9.70
CA GLY A 116 11.67 0.38 -8.71
C GLY A 116 11.28 -0.19 -7.34
N PHE A 117 10.45 -1.25 -7.31
CA PHE A 117 10.08 -1.93 -6.09
C PHE A 117 11.28 -2.66 -5.44
N LEU A 118 12.11 -3.34 -6.22
CA LEU A 118 13.32 -4.02 -5.73
C LEU A 118 14.30 -3.03 -5.07
N LEU A 119 14.57 -1.90 -5.74
CA LEU A 119 15.48 -0.86 -5.23
C LEU A 119 14.95 -0.19 -3.95
N THR A 120 13.65 0.10 -3.90
CA THR A 120 13.04 0.69 -2.70
C THR A 120 12.90 -0.31 -1.55
N ALA A 121 12.62 -1.59 -1.82
CA ALA A 121 12.64 -2.65 -0.81
C ALA A 121 14.05 -2.83 -0.21
N LEU A 122 15.10 -2.76 -1.04
CA LEU A 122 16.49 -2.85 -0.59
C LEU A 122 16.87 -1.71 0.36
N LEU A 123 16.34 -0.49 0.15
CA LEU A 123 16.50 0.63 1.10
C LEU A 123 15.93 0.26 2.47
N TRP A 124 14.65 -0.14 2.54
CA TRP A 124 13.98 -0.37 3.83
C TRP A 124 14.55 -1.58 4.59
N ILE A 125 14.84 -2.67 3.88
CA ILE A 125 15.51 -3.85 4.47
C ILE A 125 16.92 -3.45 4.91
N GLY A 126 17.69 -2.76 4.06
CA GLY A 126 19.05 -2.32 4.35
C GLY A 126 19.16 -1.47 5.62
N ILE A 127 18.30 -0.45 5.77
CA ILE A 127 18.29 0.35 7.01
C ILE A 127 17.87 -0.50 8.21
N GLY A 128 16.84 -1.34 8.08
CA GLY A 128 16.35 -2.18 9.17
C GLY A 128 17.41 -3.13 9.73
N LEU A 129 18.14 -3.82 8.84
CA LEU A 129 19.23 -4.71 9.22
C LEU A 129 20.44 -3.94 9.78
N CYS A 130 20.78 -2.79 9.19
CA CYS A 130 21.85 -1.93 9.67
C CYS A 130 21.57 -1.42 11.09
N MET A 131 20.38 -0.88 11.35
CA MET A 131 20.01 -0.38 12.68
C MET A 131 19.91 -1.51 13.71
N ARG A 132 19.37 -2.68 13.35
CA ARG A 132 19.37 -3.87 14.24
C ARG A 132 20.81 -4.26 14.60
N THR A 133 21.72 -4.27 13.62
CA THR A 133 23.15 -4.56 13.84
C THR A 133 23.81 -3.54 14.77
N LEU A 134 23.62 -2.24 14.51
CA LEU A 134 24.19 -1.16 15.32
C LEU A 134 23.72 -1.21 16.78
N VAL A 135 22.45 -1.57 17.03
CA VAL A 135 21.93 -1.79 18.39
C VAL A 135 22.58 -3.01 19.04
N LEU A 136 22.69 -4.13 18.34
CA LEU A 136 23.30 -5.36 18.86
C LEU A 136 24.81 -5.22 19.16
N GLN A 137 25.53 -4.42 18.37
CA GLN A 137 26.94 -4.11 18.59
C GLN A 137 27.15 -3.00 19.66
N GLY A 138 26.09 -2.42 20.21
CA GLY A 138 26.17 -1.30 21.16
C GLY A 138 26.54 0.05 20.54
N GLY A 139 26.59 0.15 19.20
CA GLY A 139 26.85 1.38 18.46
C GLY A 139 25.66 2.34 18.38
N HIS A 140 24.45 1.90 18.77
CA HIS A 140 23.26 2.73 18.94
C HIS A 140 22.44 2.26 20.16
N PRO A 141 21.80 3.15 20.95
CA PRO A 141 20.83 2.72 21.96
C PRO A 141 19.62 1.99 21.33
N PRO A 142 18.92 1.11 22.06
CA PRO A 142 17.70 0.48 21.57
C PRO A 142 16.66 1.51 21.09
N LEU A 143 16.05 1.25 19.93
CA LEU A 143 14.99 2.10 19.38
C LEU A 143 13.72 1.96 20.22
N GLY A 144 12.99 3.08 20.40
CA GLY A 144 11.70 3.06 21.11
C GLY A 144 10.60 2.37 20.32
N GLU A 145 10.58 2.55 19.00
CA GLU A 145 9.68 1.87 18.07
C GLU A 145 10.41 1.49 16.78
N PRO A 146 10.08 0.36 16.10
CA PRO A 146 10.78 -0.04 14.88
C PRO A 146 10.65 0.95 13.72
N ASP A 147 9.54 1.69 13.65
CA ASP A 147 9.32 2.75 12.63
C ASP A 147 10.34 3.90 12.76
N GLN A 148 11.04 4.03 13.90
CA GLN A 148 12.10 5.01 14.13
C GLN A 148 13.44 4.64 13.47
N ALA A 149 13.62 3.41 12.98
CA ALA A 149 14.89 2.95 12.42
C ALA A 149 15.37 3.83 11.25
N SER A 150 14.48 4.18 10.33
CA SER A 150 14.83 5.03 9.19
C SER A 150 15.13 6.49 9.55
N PRO A 151 14.29 7.22 10.32
CA PRO A 151 14.64 8.59 10.71
C PRO A 151 15.88 8.68 11.60
N GLU A 152 16.10 7.74 12.55
CA GLU A 152 17.33 7.77 13.38
C GLU A 152 18.57 7.39 12.56
N PHE A 153 18.48 6.43 11.63
CA PHE A 153 19.60 6.13 10.71
C PHE A 153 20.03 7.38 9.92
N LEU A 154 19.07 8.05 9.28
CA LEU A 154 19.34 9.23 8.46
C LEU A 154 19.86 10.43 9.28
N LYS A 155 19.41 10.57 10.52
CA LYS A 155 19.81 11.66 11.42
C LYS A 155 21.20 11.46 12.02
N THR A 156 21.58 10.21 12.31
CA THR A 156 22.78 9.90 13.10
C THR A 156 23.94 9.37 12.26
N TYR A 157 23.68 8.65 11.16
CA TYR A 157 24.72 7.95 10.37
C TYR A 157 24.83 8.43 8.91
N ALA A 158 23.80 9.08 8.35
CA ALA A 158 23.87 9.61 6.99
C ALA A 158 24.43 11.04 6.95
N HIS A 159 25.10 11.39 5.84
CA HIS A 159 25.55 12.77 5.60
C HIS A 159 24.35 13.73 5.56
N PRO A 160 24.39 14.95 6.14
CA PRO A 160 23.23 15.83 6.25
C PRO A 160 22.53 16.17 4.92
N VAL A 161 23.29 16.28 3.83
CA VAL A 161 22.73 16.48 2.48
C VAL A 161 21.94 15.25 2.01
N LEU A 162 22.46 14.04 2.26
CA LEU A 162 21.75 12.79 1.94
C LEU A 162 20.48 12.67 2.79
N ALA A 163 20.59 12.90 4.10
CA ALA A 163 19.44 12.92 5.00
C ALA A 163 18.34 13.86 4.50
N GLY A 164 18.70 15.10 4.13
CA GLY A 164 17.77 16.08 3.57
C GLY A 164 17.09 15.62 2.28
N VAL A 165 17.84 15.03 1.34
CA VAL A 165 17.29 14.49 0.08
C VAL A 165 16.35 13.30 0.36
N VAL A 166 16.72 12.39 1.26
CA VAL A 166 15.90 11.21 1.59
C VAL A 166 14.63 11.63 2.33
N PHE A 167 14.71 12.56 3.29
CA PHE A 167 13.52 13.09 3.97
C PHE A 167 12.60 13.85 3.01
N ALA A 168 13.15 14.63 2.07
CA ALA A 168 12.35 15.29 1.04
C ALA A 168 11.64 14.27 0.14
N GLY A 169 12.36 13.24 -0.35
CA GLY A 169 11.79 12.16 -1.14
C GLY A 169 10.72 11.36 -0.39
N LEU A 170 10.95 11.05 0.89
CA LEU A 170 9.99 10.35 1.76
C LEU A 170 8.71 11.17 1.97
N MET A 171 8.83 12.46 2.29
CA MET A 171 7.67 13.34 2.39
C MET A 171 6.91 13.40 1.07
N ALA A 172 7.62 13.52 -0.06
CA ALA A 172 6.99 13.59 -1.37
C ALA A 172 6.22 12.30 -1.72
N ALA A 173 6.80 11.12 -1.45
CA ALA A 173 6.17 9.80 -1.65
C ALA A 173 4.91 9.59 -0.79
N ILE A 174 4.94 10.06 0.47
CA ILE A 174 3.76 10.07 1.35
C ILE A 174 2.68 10.99 0.74
N MET A 175 3.07 12.13 0.18
CA MET A 175 2.14 13.11 -0.40
C MET A 175 1.50 12.63 -1.70
N SER A 176 2.22 12.02 -2.64
CA SER A 176 1.63 11.44 -3.88
C SER A 176 0.67 10.28 -3.59
N THR A 177 1.01 9.44 -2.60
CA THR A 177 0.15 8.35 -2.15
C THR A 177 -1.13 8.88 -1.49
N ALA A 178 -1.01 9.85 -0.57
CA ALA A 178 -2.14 10.45 0.11
C ALA A 178 -3.05 11.24 -0.84
N ASP A 179 -2.49 12.00 -1.79
CA ASP A 179 -3.22 12.70 -2.86
C ASP A 179 -4.07 11.73 -3.69
N SER A 180 -3.46 10.63 -4.14
CA SER A 180 -4.16 9.59 -4.90
C SER A 180 -5.35 9.01 -4.14
N PHE A 181 -5.19 8.69 -2.85
CA PHE A 181 -6.30 8.16 -2.03
C PHE A 181 -7.35 9.21 -1.65
N LEU A 182 -6.95 10.45 -1.35
CA LEU A 182 -7.88 11.53 -1.03
C LEU A 182 -8.75 11.90 -2.23
N ASN A 183 -8.17 12.01 -3.42
CA ASN A 183 -8.91 12.34 -4.64
C ASN A 183 -9.90 11.23 -5.02
N ILE A 184 -9.51 9.95 -4.91
CA ILE A 184 -10.41 8.81 -5.17
C ILE A 184 -11.52 8.73 -4.12
N GLY A 185 -11.19 8.94 -2.83
CA GLY A 185 -12.20 9.00 -1.77
C GLY A 185 -13.21 10.14 -1.98
N ALA A 186 -12.73 11.32 -2.38
CA ALA A 186 -13.58 12.46 -2.70
C ALA A 186 -14.47 12.20 -3.93
N ALA A 187 -13.93 11.59 -4.99
CA ALA A 187 -14.70 11.18 -6.16
C ALA A 187 -15.79 10.16 -5.78
N ALA A 188 -15.48 9.16 -4.95
CA ALA A 188 -16.45 8.19 -4.48
C ALA A 188 -17.59 8.83 -3.67
N VAL A 189 -17.29 9.82 -2.82
CA VAL A 189 -18.28 10.54 -2.00
C VAL A 189 -19.18 11.48 -2.83
N VAL A 190 -18.67 12.06 -3.92
CA VAL A 190 -19.33 13.14 -4.67
C VAL A 190 -19.96 12.68 -5.98
N HIS A 191 -19.36 11.68 -6.63
CA HIS A 191 -19.83 11.09 -7.87
C HIS A 191 -20.48 9.73 -7.62
N ASP A 192 -19.73 8.74 -7.13
CA ASP A 192 -20.15 7.33 -7.16
C ASP A 192 -21.30 7.03 -6.20
N ILE A 193 -21.19 7.41 -4.92
CA ILE A 193 -22.23 7.19 -3.92
C ILE A 193 -23.53 7.93 -4.30
N PRO A 194 -23.52 9.23 -4.67
CA PRO A 194 -24.72 9.92 -5.14
C PRO A 194 -25.30 9.31 -6.42
N ARG A 195 -24.47 8.91 -7.38
CA ARG A 195 -24.93 8.27 -8.63
C ARG A 195 -25.55 6.91 -8.38
N ALA A 196 -24.97 6.09 -7.51
CA ALA A 196 -25.51 4.78 -7.12
C ALA A 196 -26.84 4.89 -6.33
N LEU A 197 -26.97 5.89 -5.44
CA LEU A 197 -28.16 6.04 -4.59
C LEU A 197 -29.29 6.89 -5.21
N ARG A 198 -28.97 7.81 -6.12
CA ARG A 198 -29.92 8.81 -6.66
C ARG A 198 -30.00 8.82 -8.20
N GLY A 199 -29.22 8.00 -8.89
CA GLY A 199 -29.12 7.99 -10.35
C GLY A 199 -28.38 9.19 -10.97
N ARG A 200 -27.89 10.14 -10.16
CA ARG A 200 -27.16 11.34 -10.59
C ARG A 200 -26.13 11.79 -9.56
N SER A 201 -25.03 12.38 -10.01
CA SER A 201 -24.01 13.00 -9.17
C SER A 201 -24.48 14.33 -8.56
N LEU A 202 -23.65 14.95 -7.72
CA LEU A 202 -23.95 16.24 -7.09
C LEU A 202 -23.75 17.41 -8.06
N ASN A 203 -24.61 18.43 -7.97
CA ASN A 203 -24.37 19.69 -8.67
C ASN A 203 -23.08 20.35 -8.13
N ASN A 204 -22.24 20.87 -9.03
CA ASN A 204 -20.96 21.50 -8.73
C ASN A 204 -19.94 20.54 -8.07
N GLU A 205 -19.76 19.35 -8.65
CA GLU A 205 -18.88 18.26 -8.15
C GLU A 205 -17.51 18.75 -7.68
N LEU A 206 -16.85 19.66 -8.42
CA LEU A 206 -15.51 20.15 -8.06
C LEU A 206 -15.46 20.84 -6.69
N LEU A 207 -16.50 21.60 -6.31
CA LEU A 207 -16.55 22.24 -4.99
C LEU A 207 -16.75 21.20 -3.89
N TRP A 208 -17.68 20.26 -4.10
CA TRP A 208 -17.95 19.20 -3.13
C TRP A 208 -16.77 18.23 -2.99
N ALA A 209 -16.04 17.95 -4.07
CA ALA A 209 -14.83 17.12 -4.03
C ALA A 209 -13.75 17.76 -3.15
N ARG A 210 -13.53 19.07 -3.30
CA ARG A 210 -12.60 19.84 -2.44
C ARG A 210 -13.00 19.79 -0.96
N VAL A 211 -14.30 19.92 -0.65
CA VAL A 211 -14.82 19.77 0.72
C VAL A 211 -14.64 18.34 1.24
N ALA A 212 -14.97 17.33 0.43
CA ALA A 212 -14.80 15.92 0.78
C ALA A 212 -13.33 15.57 1.05
N THR A 213 -12.39 16.02 0.21
CA THR A 213 -10.94 15.88 0.42
C THR A 213 -10.50 16.41 1.78
N VAL A 214 -10.93 17.62 2.16
CA VAL A 214 -10.60 18.22 3.47
C VAL A 214 -11.20 17.40 4.62
N MET A 215 -12.47 16.98 4.50
CA MET A 215 -13.14 16.17 5.53
C MET A 215 -12.48 14.81 5.71
N ILE A 216 -12.17 14.09 4.62
CA ILE A 216 -11.47 12.79 4.66
C ILE A 216 -10.08 12.96 5.27
N ALA A 217 -9.33 14.00 4.87
CA ALA A 217 -8.00 14.28 5.43
C ALA A 217 -8.05 14.59 6.94
N ALA A 218 -9.06 15.32 7.41
CA ALA A 218 -9.24 15.62 8.83
C ALA A 218 -9.57 14.36 9.65
N VAL A 219 -10.50 13.51 9.17
CA VAL A 219 -10.85 12.24 9.83
C VAL A 219 -9.65 11.29 9.84
N ALA A 220 -8.96 11.12 8.72
CA ALA A 220 -7.77 10.26 8.62
C ALA A 220 -6.64 10.74 9.55
N SER A 221 -6.44 12.06 9.66
CA SER A 221 -5.47 12.65 10.59
C SER A 221 -5.84 12.39 12.05
N GLY A 222 -7.13 12.52 12.42
CA GLY A 222 -7.61 12.21 13.76
C GLY A 222 -7.44 10.74 14.13
N VAL A 223 -7.76 9.82 13.22
CA VAL A 223 -7.56 8.37 13.41
C VAL A 223 -6.06 8.04 13.54
N ALA A 224 -5.20 8.64 12.71
CA ALA A 224 -3.75 8.41 12.79
C ALA A 224 -3.17 8.86 14.14
N LEU A 225 -3.58 10.04 14.64
CA LEU A 225 -3.12 10.56 15.94
C LEU A 225 -3.67 9.79 17.14
N ALA A 226 -4.90 9.28 17.06
CA ALA A 226 -5.55 8.53 18.14
C ALA A 226 -5.15 7.04 18.21
N SER A 227 -4.61 6.47 17.12
CA SER A 227 -4.37 5.04 16.99
C SER A 227 -3.29 4.49 17.94
N GLY A 228 -2.17 5.21 18.10
CA GLY A 228 -1.00 4.74 18.84
C GLY A 228 -0.32 3.47 18.27
N LYS A 229 -0.70 3.04 17.06
CA LYS A 229 -0.11 1.88 16.37
C LYS A 229 0.91 2.32 15.33
N MET A 230 1.93 1.47 15.13
CA MET A 230 2.91 1.61 14.04
C MET A 230 2.24 1.89 12.69
N VAL A 231 2.85 2.78 11.92
CA VAL A 231 2.42 3.19 10.58
C VAL A 231 2.36 1.99 9.64
N ALA A 232 3.34 1.08 9.75
CA ALA A 232 3.37 -0.16 8.98
C ALA A 232 2.12 -1.04 9.21
N LEU A 233 1.65 -1.15 10.46
CA LEU A 233 0.47 -1.95 10.81
C LEU A 233 -0.85 -1.27 10.38
N LEU A 234 -0.91 0.07 10.43
CA LEU A 234 -2.05 0.82 9.88
C LEU A 234 -2.14 0.67 8.36
N GLY A 235 -1.02 0.77 7.65
CA GLY A 235 -0.94 0.53 6.20
C GLY A 235 -1.38 -0.89 5.82
N ALA A 236 -0.96 -1.90 6.60
CA ALA A 236 -1.33 -3.29 6.39
C ALA A 236 -2.85 -3.53 6.46
N VAL A 237 -3.56 -2.88 7.39
CA VAL A 237 -5.03 -2.97 7.47
C VAL A 237 -5.68 -2.40 6.21
N GLY A 238 -5.21 -1.25 5.71
CA GLY A 238 -5.68 -0.70 4.43
C GLY A 238 -5.45 -1.66 3.26
N TRP A 239 -4.26 -2.27 3.21
CA TRP A 239 -3.89 -3.29 2.21
C TRP A 239 -4.79 -4.53 2.25
N SER A 240 -5.24 -4.91 3.45
CA SER A 240 -6.16 -6.03 3.70
C SER A 240 -7.60 -5.75 3.24
N VAL A 241 -8.02 -4.50 3.33
CA VAL A 241 -9.31 -4.06 2.78
C VAL A 241 -9.24 -4.05 1.25
N PHE A 242 -8.18 -3.51 0.65
CA PHE A 242 -8.00 -3.53 -0.81
C PHE A 242 -7.92 -4.96 -1.36
N SER A 243 -7.12 -5.82 -0.74
CA SER A 243 -7.00 -7.22 -1.17
C SER A 243 -8.35 -7.94 -1.06
N GLY A 244 -9.02 -7.89 0.08
CA GLY A 244 -10.27 -8.64 0.27
C GLY A 244 -11.47 -8.07 -0.49
N ALA A 245 -11.60 -6.74 -0.63
CA ALA A 245 -12.79 -6.12 -1.23
C ALA A 245 -12.68 -5.96 -2.75
N ILE A 246 -11.51 -5.56 -3.27
CA ILE A 246 -11.36 -5.12 -4.67
C ILE A 246 -10.81 -6.24 -5.56
N VAL A 247 -9.96 -7.14 -5.04
CA VAL A 247 -9.37 -8.21 -5.88
C VAL A 247 -10.41 -9.22 -6.39
N PRO A 248 -11.35 -9.76 -5.58
CA PRO A 248 -12.34 -10.70 -6.10
C PRO A 248 -13.27 -10.03 -7.12
N THR A 249 -13.56 -8.75 -6.92
CA THR A 249 -14.60 -8.02 -7.67
C THR A 249 -14.09 -7.37 -8.96
N VAL A 250 -12.88 -6.82 -8.94
CA VAL A 250 -12.27 -6.12 -10.09
C VAL A 250 -11.24 -7.00 -10.78
N ALA A 251 -10.22 -7.48 -10.05
CA ALA A 251 -9.13 -8.24 -10.67
C ALA A 251 -9.59 -9.62 -11.20
N ILE A 252 -10.44 -10.32 -10.45
CA ILE A 252 -11.02 -11.59 -10.89
C ILE A 252 -12.34 -11.35 -11.65
N GLY A 253 -13.23 -10.49 -11.12
CA GLY A 253 -14.57 -10.30 -11.69
C GLY A 253 -14.61 -9.84 -13.15
N PHE A 254 -13.69 -8.96 -13.57
CA PHE A 254 -13.61 -8.54 -14.98
C PHE A 254 -13.10 -9.63 -15.93
N ASN A 255 -12.47 -10.68 -15.41
CA ASN A 255 -11.89 -11.79 -16.19
C ASN A 255 -12.67 -13.11 -16.00
N TRP A 256 -13.85 -13.07 -15.35
CA TRP A 256 -14.60 -14.26 -14.98
C TRP A 256 -16.07 -14.17 -15.42
N LYS A 257 -16.43 -14.82 -16.54
CA LYS A 257 -17.76 -14.71 -17.19
C LYS A 257 -18.96 -14.99 -16.27
N ARG A 258 -18.77 -15.71 -15.15
CA ARG A 258 -19.84 -15.98 -14.17
C ARG A 258 -19.97 -14.93 -13.05
N ALA A 259 -19.15 -13.87 -13.03
CA ALA A 259 -19.12 -12.90 -11.93
C ALA A 259 -20.45 -12.14 -11.81
N THR A 260 -21.23 -12.46 -10.78
CA THR A 260 -22.52 -11.80 -10.55
C THR A 260 -22.39 -10.58 -9.63
N PRO A 261 -23.22 -9.53 -9.81
CA PRO A 261 -23.26 -8.40 -8.88
C PRO A 261 -23.51 -8.80 -7.42
N LEU A 262 -24.28 -9.87 -7.20
CA LEU A 262 -24.51 -10.45 -5.87
C LEU A 262 -23.22 -11.00 -5.25
N ALA A 263 -22.43 -11.76 -6.02
CA ALA A 263 -21.14 -12.29 -5.58
C ALA A 263 -20.16 -11.15 -5.24
N CYS A 264 -20.12 -10.09 -6.06
CA CYS A 264 -19.28 -8.93 -5.81
C CYS A 264 -19.66 -8.22 -4.50
N ASN A 265 -20.94 -7.91 -4.32
CA ASN A 265 -21.43 -7.19 -3.14
C ASN A 265 -21.21 -7.98 -1.84
N LEU A 266 -21.49 -9.29 -1.85
CA LEU A 266 -21.27 -10.14 -0.68
C LEU A 266 -19.78 -10.30 -0.37
N SER A 267 -18.92 -10.44 -1.39
CA SER A 267 -17.46 -10.47 -1.21
C SER A 267 -16.92 -9.19 -0.53
N ILE A 268 -17.34 -8.01 -1.02
CA ILE A 268 -16.95 -6.72 -0.44
C ILE A 268 -17.41 -6.63 1.02
N LEU A 269 -18.67 -6.98 1.30
CA LEU A 269 -19.23 -6.94 2.64
C LEU A 269 -18.49 -7.90 3.59
N THR A 270 -18.22 -9.14 3.17
CA THR A 270 -17.45 -10.13 3.93
C THR A 270 -16.04 -9.61 4.26
N SER A 271 -15.33 -9.03 3.29
CA SER A 271 -14.01 -8.43 3.52
C SER A 271 -14.05 -7.31 4.56
N LEU A 272 -14.99 -6.37 4.42
CA LEU A 272 -15.12 -5.22 5.31
C LEU A 272 -15.47 -5.64 6.74
N VAL A 273 -16.46 -6.53 6.89
CA VAL A 273 -16.91 -7.03 8.21
C VAL A 273 -15.80 -7.82 8.91
N LEU A 274 -15.05 -8.67 8.19
CA LEU A 274 -13.95 -9.43 8.78
C LEU A 274 -12.74 -8.56 9.13
N ASN A 275 -12.32 -7.65 8.25
CA ASN A 275 -11.21 -6.74 8.54
C ASN A 275 -11.50 -5.87 9.77
N VAL A 276 -12.70 -5.27 9.85
CA VAL A 276 -13.09 -4.43 11.00
C VAL A 276 -13.31 -5.30 12.24
N GLY A 277 -14.03 -6.42 12.13
CA GLY A 277 -14.35 -7.30 13.24
C GLY A 277 -13.12 -7.89 13.92
N LEU A 278 -12.20 -8.49 13.15
CA LEU A 278 -10.97 -9.08 13.69
C LEU A 278 -10.07 -8.03 14.36
N GLN A 279 -10.09 -6.78 13.86
CA GLN A 279 -9.34 -5.66 14.42
C GLN A 279 -9.97 -5.11 15.71
N VAL A 280 -11.30 -5.00 15.78
CA VAL A 280 -12.05 -4.51 16.97
C VAL A 280 -12.01 -5.54 18.10
N PHE A 281 -12.25 -6.82 17.80
CA PHE A 281 -12.21 -7.89 18.79
C PHE A 281 -10.77 -8.34 19.14
N SER A 282 -9.75 -7.73 18.52
CA SER A 282 -8.32 -8.03 18.76
C SER A 282 -7.99 -9.53 18.66
N VAL A 283 -8.61 -10.22 17.71
CA VAL A 283 -8.49 -11.67 17.55
C VAL A 283 -7.08 -12.01 17.09
N THR A 284 -6.40 -12.89 17.82
CA THR A 284 -5.09 -13.45 17.44
C THR A 284 -5.28 -14.86 16.89
N LEU A 285 -4.78 -15.11 15.69
CA LEU A 285 -4.89 -16.40 15.02
C LEU A 285 -3.68 -17.30 15.32
N PRO A 286 -3.83 -18.64 15.30
CA PRO A 286 -2.72 -19.57 15.42
C PRO A 286 -1.60 -19.32 14.40
N HIS A 287 -0.38 -19.74 14.73
CA HIS A 287 0.80 -19.65 13.85
C HIS A 287 1.10 -18.23 13.32
N LEU A 288 0.72 -17.19 14.08
CA LEU A 288 0.89 -15.78 13.70
C LEU A 288 0.26 -15.43 12.34
N PHE A 289 -0.80 -16.16 11.96
CA PHE A 289 -1.53 -15.93 10.71
C PHE A 289 -2.16 -14.53 10.71
N TYR A 290 -1.97 -13.78 9.63
CA TYR A 290 -2.39 -12.39 9.56
C TYR A 290 -3.90 -12.28 9.33
N ASN A 291 -4.58 -11.50 10.19
CA ASN A 291 -6.04 -11.32 10.15
C ASN A 291 -6.58 -10.87 8.78
N GLY A 292 -5.83 -10.01 8.07
CA GLY A 292 -6.20 -9.56 6.72
C GLY A 292 -6.25 -10.69 5.68
N ALA A 293 -5.46 -11.75 5.87
CA ALA A 293 -5.47 -12.90 4.98
C ALA A 293 -6.74 -13.75 5.16
N VAL A 294 -7.33 -13.79 6.37
CA VAL A 294 -8.64 -14.43 6.58
C VAL A 294 -9.74 -13.66 5.85
N ALA A 295 -9.73 -12.33 5.93
CA ALA A 295 -10.70 -11.51 5.21
C ALA A 295 -10.61 -11.69 3.68
N LEU A 296 -9.38 -11.77 3.15
CA LEU A 296 -9.11 -12.08 1.73
C LEU A 296 -9.59 -13.48 1.32
N LEU A 297 -9.25 -14.53 2.09
CA LEU A 297 -9.64 -15.91 1.76
C LEU A 297 -11.15 -16.09 1.84
N ALA A 298 -11.80 -15.50 2.85
CA ALA A 298 -13.24 -15.55 3.01
C ALA A 298 -13.97 -14.78 1.89
N SER A 299 -13.48 -13.60 1.50
CA SER A 299 -14.11 -12.83 0.41
C SER A 299 -13.95 -13.53 -0.95
N LEU A 300 -12.76 -14.07 -1.25
CA LEU A 300 -12.53 -14.91 -2.45
C LEU A 300 -13.46 -16.13 -2.48
N THR A 301 -13.63 -16.80 -1.33
CA THR A 301 -14.51 -17.98 -1.22
C THR A 301 -15.98 -17.59 -1.42
N VAL A 302 -16.46 -16.51 -0.78
CA VAL A 302 -17.82 -15.99 -0.96
C VAL A 302 -18.05 -15.56 -2.41
N PHE A 303 -17.11 -14.85 -3.02
CA PHE A 303 -17.16 -14.48 -4.43
C PHE A 303 -17.33 -15.70 -5.33
N TYR A 304 -16.45 -16.71 -5.20
CA TYR A 304 -16.44 -17.88 -6.06
C TYR A 304 -17.69 -18.76 -5.88
N VAL A 305 -18.07 -19.04 -4.62
CA VAL A 305 -19.24 -19.87 -4.30
C VAL A 305 -20.53 -19.18 -4.76
N VAL A 306 -20.72 -17.89 -4.47
CA VAL A 306 -21.94 -17.18 -4.90
C VAL A 306 -21.97 -17.04 -6.43
N SER A 307 -20.84 -16.76 -7.08
CA SER A 307 -20.71 -16.72 -8.55
C SER A 307 -21.12 -18.04 -9.22
N ILE A 308 -20.82 -19.19 -8.58
CA ILE A 308 -21.17 -20.51 -9.09
C ILE A 308 -22.59 -20.96 -8.73
N CYS A 309 -23.11 -20.57 -7.57
CA CYS A 309 -24.47 -20.91 -7.13
C CYS A 309 -25.56 -19.97 -7.67
N SER A 310 -25.20 -18.74 -8.08
CA SER A 310 -26.14 -17.79 -8.69
C SER A 310 -26.29 -18.01 -10.21
N ALA A 311 -27.43 -17.57 -10.74
CA ALA A 311 -27.70 -17.59 -12.18
C ALA A 311 -26.63 -16.76 -12.93
N PRO A 312 -26.13 -17.25 -14.09
CA PRO A 312 -25.10 -16.54 -14.84
C PRO A 312 -25.60 -15.14 -15.24
N PRO A 313 -24.73 -14.11 -15.17
CA PRO A 313 -25.10 -12.77 -15.58
C PRO A 313 -25.37 -12.73 -17.09
N LYS A 314 -26.30 -11.89 -17.53
CA LYS A 314 -26.37 -11.51 -18.94
C LYS A 314 -25.30 -10.45 -19.17
N LEU A 315 -24.21 -10.86 -19.82
CA LEU A 315 -23.17 -9.93 -20.28
C LEU A 315 -23.67 -9.18 -21.52
N ASP A 316 -23.12 -7.99 -21.72
CA ASP A 316 -23.29 -7.27 -22.99
C ASP A 316 -22.46 -7.98 -24.07
N PRO A 317 -22.95 -8.16 -25.32
CA PRO A 317 -22.20 -8.82 -26.39
C PRO A 317 -20.79 -8.27 -26.61
N ASP A 318 -20.59 -6.96 -26.43
CA ASP A 318 -19.27 -6.33 -26.59
C ASP A 318 -18.32 -6.76 -25.46
N ILE A 319 -18.83 -6.90 -24.23
CA ILE A 319 -18.07 -7.39 -23.07
C ILE A 319 -17.76 -8.88 -23.24
N GLU A 320 -18.75 -9.69 -23.65
CA GLU A 320 -18.55 -11.12 -23.85
C GLU A 320 -17.48 -11.40 -24.93
N THR A 321 -17.54 -10.66 -26.04
CA THR A 321 -16.53 -10.72 -27.11
C THR A 321 -15.14 -10.32 -26.59
N ALA A 322 -15.04 -9.26 -25.78
CA ALA A 322 -13.77 -8.82 -25.22
C ALA A 322 -13.16 -9.82 -24.21
N MET A 323 -13.97 -10.69 -23.61
CA MET A 323 -13.52 -11.76 -22.70
C MET A 323 -13.12 -13.06 -23.42
N ASP A 324 -13.35 -13.17 -24.73
CA ASP A 324 -12.95 -14.32 -25.57
C ASP A 324 -11.70 -14.05 -26.43
N LEU A 325 -11.09 -12.84 -26.30
CA LEU A 325 -9.85 -12.41 -26.96
C LEU A 325 -8.59 -12.73 -26.13
#